data_AF-M7CKX5-F1
#
_entry.id   AF-M7CKX5-F1
#
_cell.length_a   1.000
_cell.length_b   1.000
_cell.length_c   1.000
_cell.angle_alpha   90.00
_cell.angle_beta   90.00
_cell.angle_gamma   90.00
#
_symmetry.space_group_name_H-M   'P 1'
#
loop_
_entity.id
_entity.type
_entity.pdbx_description
1 polymer ?
#
loop_
_entity_poly.entity_id
_entity_poly.type
_entity_poly.pdbx_seq_one_letter_code
_entity_poly.pdbx_strand_id
1 'polypeptide(L)'
;MFMENHVNLLLVTLLNIAIVCLVVVLHNQVLIRLSGILAQMRLRHQFRLIVAVLGCLAAHAVEVWLFAAAYFYMHHADGWGQLIGNFSGTLLDCVYFSFTTFTTLGYGDIEALGPLRYLTGIEGLTGLVLITWSASFLYVEMQRYWPTR
;
A
#
# COMPACT_ATOMS: atom_id res chain seq x y z
N MET A 1 6.33 -22.32 -24.42
CA MET A 1 5.20 -21.38 -24.58
C MET A 1 4.02 -21.64 -23.64
N PHE A 2 3.17 -22.68 -23.79
CA PHE A 2 2.01 -22.87 -22.88
C PHE A 2 2.42 -23.16 -21.42
N MET A 3 3.42 -24.01 -21.19
CA MET A 3 3.87 -24.38 -19.84
C MET A 3 4.60 -23.22 -19.13
N GLU A 4 5.41 -22.43 -19.86
CA GLU A 4 6.06 -21.22 -19.34
C GLU A 4 5.04 -20.16 -18.90
N ASN A 5 3.95 -19.99 -19.64
CA ASN A 5 2.89 -19.06 -19.27
C ASN A 5 2.22 -19.46 -17.95
N HIS A 6 1.99 -20.75 -17.70
CA HIS A 6 1.42 -21.21 -16.43
C HIS A 6 2.39 -21.02 -15.25
N VAL A 7 3.69 -21.27 -15.45
CA VAL A 7 4.70 -21.03 -14.42
C VAL A 7 4.79 -19.54 -14.07
N ASN A 8 4.80 -18.65 -15.07
CA ASN A 8 4.80 -17.20 -14.84
C ASN A 8 3.54 -16.74 -14.09
N LEU A 9 2.36 -17.24 -14.45
CA LEU A 9 1.12 -16.92 -13.73
C LEU A 9 1.15 -17.39 -12.27
N LEU A 10 1.69 -18.58 -11.99
CA LEU A 10 1.86 -19.07 -10.62
C LEU A 10 2.82 -18.18 -9.84
N LEU A 11 3.96 -17.80 -10.42
CA LEU A 11 4.94 -16.92 -9.77
C LEU A 11 4.35 -15.52 -9.47
N VAL A 12 3.64 -14.93 -10.43
CA VAL A 12 2.94 -13.65 -10.24
C VAL A 12 1.90 -13.76 -9.13
N THR A 13 1.15 -14.86 -9.08
CA THR A 13 0.16 -15.10 -8.02
C THR A 13 0.81 -15.22 -6.66
N LEU A 14 1.91 -15.98 -6.55
CA LEU A 14 2.67 -16.13 -5.30
C LEU A 14 3.27 -14.79 -4.85
N LEU A 15 3.79 -13.99 -5.79
CA LEU A 15 4.28 -12.64 -5.50
C LEU A 15 3.16 -11.75 -4.94
N ASN A 16 1.98 -11.74 -5.59
CA ASN A 16 0.83 -10.95 -5.15
C ASN A 16 0.39 -11.35 -3.73
N ILE A 17 0.33 -12.65 -3.43
CA ILE A 17 0.00 -13.12 -2.07
C ILE A 17 1.08 -12.67 -1.08
N ALA A 18 2.35 -12.87 -1.41
CA ALA A 18 3.46 -12.54 -0.53
C ALA A 18 3.50 -11.04 -0.20
N ILE A 19 3.34 -10.16 -1.20
CA ILE A 19 3.38 -8.72 -0.98
C ILE A 19 2.17 -8.23 -0.18
N VAL A 20 0.97 -8.75 -0.45
CA VAL A 20 -0.23 -8.41 0.33
C VAL A 20 -0.06 -8.84 1.79
N CYS A 21 0.39 -10.09 2.03
CA CYS A 21 0.67 -10.55 3.38
C CYS A 21 1.72 -9.68 4.09
N LEU A 22 2.81 -9.33 3.41
CA LEU A 22 3.86 -8.48 3.94
C LEU A 22 3.31 -7.11 4.35
N VAL A 23 2.59 -6.45 3.45
CA VAL A 23 2.01 -5.12 3.66
C VAL A 23 0.99 -5.15 4.81
N VAL A 24 0.10 -6.14 4.86
CA VAL A 24 -0.90 -6.28 5.94
C VAL A 24 -0.23 -6.49 7.30
N VAL A 25 0.80 -7.35 7.36
CA VAL A 25 1.56 -7.59 8.59
C VAL A 25 2.31 -6.34 9.02
N LEU A 26 2.93 -5.62 8.07
CA LEU A 26 3.60 -4.35 8.32
C LEU A 26 2.62 -3.32 8.89
N HIS A 27 1.48 -3.12 8.23
CA HIS A 27 0.44 -2.18 8.66
C HIS A 27 0.01 -2.46 10.10
N ASN A 28 -0.32 -3.71 10.39
CA ASN A 28 -0.73 -4.14 11.72
C ASN A 28 0.35 -3.87 12.78
N GLN A 29 1.62 -4.19 12.48
CA GLN A 29 2.72 -3.89 13.40
C GLN A 29 2.89 -2.39 13.64
N VAL A 30 2.72 -1.56 12.61
CA VAL A 30 2.78 -0.10 12.74
C VAL A 30 1.65 0.40 13.62
N LEU A 31 0.40 -0.04 13.41
CA LEU A 31 -0.74 0.37 14.25
C LEU A 31 -0.55 -0.04 15.72
N ILE A 32 -0.07 -1.26 15.99
CA ILE A 32 0.23 -1.72 17.35
C ILE A 32 1.30 -0.83 18.01
N ARG A 33 2.39 -0.54 17.30
CA ARG A 33 3.46 0.33 17.81
C ARG A 33 2.96 1.76 18.04
N LEU A 34 2.18 2.28 17.10
CA LEU A 34 1.61 3.62 17.16
C LEU A 34 0.67 3.76 18.36
N SER A 35 -0.22 2.78 18.58
CA SER A 35 -1.08 2.74 19.77
C SER A 35 -0.26 2.73 21.07
N GLY A 36 0.80 1.94 21.14
CA GLY A 36 1.72 1.90 22.29
C GLY A 36 2.42 3.25 22.55
N ILE A 37 2.92 3.90 21.51
CA ILE A 37 3.52 5.24 21.59
C ILE A 37 2.50 6.25 22.11
N LEU A 38 1.31 6.29 21.51
CA LEU A 38 0.24 7.23 21.88
C LEU A 38 -0.23 7.05 23.33
N ALA A 39 -0.28 5.81 23.83
CA ALA A 39 -0.63 5.52 25.22
C ALA A 39 0.38 6.07 26.23
N GLN A 40 1.67 6.14 25.87
CA GLN A 40 2.74 6.63 26.74
C GLN A 40 2.90 8.16 26.70
N MET A 41 2.36 8.83 25.68
CA MET A 41 2.49 10.28 25.55
C MET A 41 1.71 11.01 26.65
N ARG A 42 2.39 11.80 27.49
CA ARG A 42 1.77 12.70 28.48
C ARG A 42 1.29 14.04 27.90
N LEU A 43 1.31 14.20 26.57
CA LEU A 43 0.98 15.44 25.87
C LEU A 43 -0.54 15.66 25.75
N ARG A 44 -0.92 16.91 25.43
CA ARG A 44 -2.30 17.35 25.17
C ARG A 44 -2.93 16.53 24.03
N HIS A 45 -4.23 16.26 24.14
CA HIS A 45 -4.99 15.40 23.23
C HIS A 45 -4.81 15.72 21.74
N GLN A 46 -4.79 17.00 21.36
CA GLN A 46 -4.63 17.44 19.97
C GLN A 46 -3.31 16.96 19.34
N PHE A 47 -2.22 16.93 20.11
CA PHE A 47 -0.92 16.52 19.60
C PHE A 47 -0.84 15.02 19.36
N ARG A 48 -1.51 14.21 20.20
CA ARG A 48 -1.58 12.75 20.02
C ARG A 48 -2.26 12.39 18.70
N LEU A 49 -3.36 13.07 18.38
CA LEU A 49 -4.07 12.82 17.13
C LEU A 49 -3.22 13.17 15.90
N ILE A 50 -2.48 14.28 15.94
CA ILE A 50 -1.56 14.67 14.85
C ILE A 50 -0.50 13.59 14.65
N VAL A 51 0.12 13.10 15.74
CA VAL A 51 1.11 12.02 15.67
C VAL A 51 0.50 10.73 15.11
N ALA A 52 -0.75 10.40 15.50
CA ALA A 52 -1.45 9.25 14.97
C ALA A 52 -1.68 9.35 13.45
N VAL A 53 -2.20 10.49 12.98
CA VAL A 53 -2.45 10.74 11.56
C VAL A 53 -1.15 10.69 10.75
N LEU A 54 -0.10 11.38 11.20
CA LEU A 54 1.20 11.37 10.52
C LEU A 54 1.83 9.97 10.53
N GLY A 55 1.65 9.21 11.60
CA GLY A 55 2.09 7.81 11.69
C GLY A 55 1.40 6.92 10.66
N CYS A 56 0.07 7.02 10.52
CA CYS A 56 -0.66 6.26 9.50
C CYS A 56 -0.27 6.68 8.08
N LEU A 57 -0.12 7.98 7.80
CA LEU A 57 0.33 8.46 6.49
C LEU A 57 1.73 7.96 6.14
N ALA A 58 2.66 7.95 7.10
CA ALA A 58 3.99 7.39 6.91
C ALA A 58 3.94 5.86 6.65
N ALA A 59 3.05 5.13 7.34
CA ALA A 59 2.82 3.71 7.10
C ALA A 59 2.37 3.47 5.65
N HIS A 60 1.34 4.19 5.20
CA HIS A 60 0.82 4.08 3.84
C HIS A 60 1.86 4.45 2.77
N ALA A 61 2.69 5.46 3.03
CA ALA A 61 3.80 5.78 2.13
C ALA A 61 4.74 4.56 2.00
N VAL A 62 5.17 3.95 3.10
CA VAL A 62 6.04 2.75 3.06
C VAL A 62 5.37 1.59 2.31
N GLU A 63 4.07 1.38 2.50
CA GLU A 63 3.30 0.32 1.82
C GLU A 63 3.25 0.53 0.31
N VAL A 64 3.04 1.78 -0.13
CA VAL A 64 3.16 2.18 -1.54
C VAL A 64 4.56 1.90 -2.08
N TRP A 65 5.62 2.23 -1.34
CA TRP A 65 6.98 1.93 -1.79
C TRP A 65 7.24 0.41 -1.97
N LEU A 66 6.61 -0.44 -1.16
CA LEU A 66 6.70 -1.90 -1.33
C LEU A 66 6.03 -2.35 -2.64
N PHE A 67 4.83 -1.87 -2.93
CA PHE A 67 4.14 -2.16 -4.20
C PHE A 67 4.89 -1.59 -5.40
N ALA A 68 5.41 -0.36 -5.29
CA ALA A 68 6.25 0.26 -6.31
C ALA A 68 7.50 -0.56 -6.65
N ALA A 69 8.18 -1.11 -5.63
CA ALA A 69 9.30 -2.01 -5.85
C ALA A 69 8.87 -3.25 -6.62
N ALA A 70 7.73 -3.88 -6.27
CA ALA A 70 7.19 -5.00 -7.03
C ALA A 70 6.89 -4.62 -8.48
N TYR A 71 6.24 -3.49 -8.75
CA TYR A 71 6.03 -3.03 -10.12
C TYR A 71 7.33 -2.85 -10.90
N PHE A 72 8.34 -2.25 -10.27
CA PHE A 72 9.64 -2.07 -10.91
C PHE A 72 10.27 -3.41 -11.30
N TYR A 73 10.24 -4.40 -10.40
CA TYR A 73 10.75 -5.74 -10.70
C TYR A 73 9.92 -6.45 -11.78
N MET A 74 8.58 -6.39 -11.70
CA MET A 74 7.70 -7.03 -12.67
C MET A 74 7.85 -6.41 -14.07
N HIS A 75 7.99 -5.08 -14.15
CA HIS A 75 8.16 -4.35 -15.41
C HIS A 75 9.44 -4.75 -16.16
N HIS A 76 10.54 -4.99 -15.43
CA HIS A 76 11.83 -5.37 -16.01
C HIS A 76 11.98 -6.88 -16.23
N ALA A 77 10.98 -7.69 -15.81
CA ALA A 77 10.99 -9.13 -15.98
C ALA A 77 10.26 -9.55 -17.27
N ASP A 78 10.91 -10.38 -18.08
CA ASP A 78 10.31 -10.88 -19.31
C ASP A 78 9.06 -11.73 -19.03
N GLY A 79 7.97 -11.42 -19.73
CA GLY A 79 6.71 -12.18 -19.68
C GLY A 79 5.79 -11.87 -18.50
N TRP A 80 6.14 -10.92 -17.63
CA TRP A 80 5.32 -10.55 -16.46
C TRP A 80 4.42 -9.34 -16.71
N GLY A 81 4.60 -8.66 -17.83
CA GLY A 81 3.84 -7.48 -18.20
C GLY A 81 4.68 -6.22 -18.12
N GLN A 82 4.07 -5.10 -18.46
CA GLN A 82 4.77 -3.82 -18.53
C GLN A 82 3.84 -2.68 -18.15
N LEU A 83 4.46 -1.54 -17.82
CA LEU A 83 3.82 -0.27 -17.59
C LEU A 83 4.08 0.59 -18.82
N ILE A 84 3.03 1.17 -19.39
CA ILE A 84 3.11 2.01 -20.60
C ILE A 84 2.40 3.35 -20.35
N GLY A 85 2.48 4.26 -21.34
CA GLY A 85 1.89 5.59 -21.26
C GLY A 85 2.94 6.61 -20.81
N ASN A 86 2.62 7.43 -19.82
CA ASN A 86 3.52 8.41 -19.20
C ASN A 86 4.54 7.73 -18.26
N PHE A 87 5.25 6.73 -18.76
CA PHE A 87 6.17 5.90 -18.00
C PHE A 87 7.55 5.88 -18.66
N SER A 88 8.59 6.29 -17.92
CA SER A 88 9.96 6.40 -18.42
C SER A 88 10.90 5.28 -17.97
N GLY A 89 10.38 4.28 -17.25
CA GLY A 89 11.18 3.15 -16.74
C GLY A 89 11.75 3.36 -15.35
N THR A 90 11.47 4.49 -14.68
CA THR A 90 12.10 4.79 -13.39
C THR A 90 11.33 4.19 -12.21
N LEU A 91 12.03 3.95 -11.10
CA LEU A 91 11.39 3.54 -9.84
C LEU A 91 10.40 4.60 -9.34
N LEU A 92 10.67 5.90 -9.59
CA LEU A 92 9.79 6.98 -9.18
C LEU A 92 8.47 6.97 -9.95
N ASP A 93 8.47 6.58 -11.23
CA ASP A 93 7.25 6.39 -12.00
C ASP A 93 6.42 5.23 -11.43
N CYS A 94 7.07 4.14 -11.00
CA CYS A 94 6.40 3.04 -10.28
C CYS A 94 5.82 3.49 -8.94
N VAL A 95 6.51 4.36 -8.19
CA VAL A 95 6.02 4.93 -6.93
C VAL A 95 4.80 5.80 -7.19
N TYR A 96 4.83 6.65 -8.21
CA TYR A 96 3.67 7.46 -8.62
C TYR A 96 2.48 6.57 -9.03
N PHE A 97 2.71 5.55 -9.86
CA PHE A 97 1.69 4.60 -10.26
C PHE A 97 1.08 3.82 -9.07
N SER A 98 1.93 3.37 -8.14
CA SER A 98 1.50 2.70 -6.91
C SER A 98 0.69 3.64 -6.01
N PHE A 99 1.10 4.90 -5.83
CA PHE A 99 0.32 5.88 -5.06
C PHE A 99 -1.09 6.05 -5.64
N THR A 100 -1.20 6.25 -6.95
CA THR A 100 -2.49 6.47 -7.60
C THR A 100 -3.37 5.22 -7.57
N THR A 101 -2.77 4.03 -7.60
CA THR A 101 -3.48 2.74 -7.50
C THR A 101 -3.93 2.45 -6.07
N PHE A 102 -3.01 2.51 -5.09
CA PHE A 102 -3.27 2.28 -3.67
C PHE A 102 -4.35 3.19 -3.10
N THR A 103 -4.36 4.46 -3.51
CA THR A 103 -5.37 5.45 -3.08
C THR A 103 -6.64 5.42 -3.91
N THR A 104 -6.74 4.53 -4.91
CA THR A 104 -7.86 4.42 -5.85
C THR A 104 -8.11 5.67 -6.70
N LEU A 105 -7.11 6.56 -6.81
CA LEU A 105 -7.18 7.80 -7.57
C LEU A 105 -7.18 7.57 -9.09
N GLY A 106 -6.26 6.72 -9.57
CA GLY A 106 -6.23 6.22 -10.95
C GLY A 106 -6.32 7.28 -12.05
N TYR A 107 -5.33 8.17 -12.17
CA TYR A 107 -5.30 9.20 -13.23
C TYR A 107 -5.36 8.64 -14.66
N GLY A 108 -4.92 7.40 -14.86
CA GLY A 108 -4.99 6.71 -16.16
C GLY A 108 -3.93 7.16 -17.16
N ASP A 109 -2.91 7.90 -16.73
CA ASP A 109 -1.77 8.30 -17.56
C ASP A 109 -0.69 7.20 -17.68
N ILE A 110 -0.64 6.27 -16.73
CA ILE A 110 0.16 5.04 -16.78
C ILE A 110 -0.78 3.83 -16.76
N GLU A 111 -0.57 2.90 -17.68
CA GLU A 111 -1.40 1.70 -17.82
C GLU A 111 -0.59 0.42 -17.63
N ALA A 112 -1.17 -0.54 -16.90
CA ALA A 112 -0.59 -1.86 -16.67
C ALA A 112 -1.09 -2.90 -17.68
N LEU A 113 -0.15 -3.55 -18.37
CA LEU A 113 -0.42 -4.60 -19.35
C LEU A 113 0.12 -5.95 -18.89
N GLY A 114 -0.47 -7.03 -19.41
CA GLY A 114 -0.06 -8.40 -19.11
C GLY A 114 -0.39 -8.83 -17.67
N PRO A 115 0.30 -9.85 -17.11
CA PRO A 115 0.07 -10.33 -15.75
C PRO A 115 0.22 -9.27 -14.65
N LEU A 116 1.03 -8.23 -14.86
CA LEU A 116 1.23 -7.10 -13.95
C LEU A 116 -0.08 -6.42 -13.54
N ARG A 117 -1.09 -6.37 -14.42
CA ARG A 117 -2.41 -5.79 -14.11
C ARG A 117 -3.16 -6.48 -12.97
N TYR A 118 -2.80 -7.72 -12.62
CA TYR A 118 -3.41 -8.39 -11.46
C TYR A 118 -2.87 -7.82 -10.14
N LEU A 119 -1.61 -7.36 -10.12
CA LEU A 119 -1.05 -6.64 -8.99
C LEU A 119 -1.77 -5.30 -8.77
N THR A 120 -2.14 -4.60 -9.85
CA THR A 120 -2.86 -3.32 -9.75
C THR A 120 -4.24 -3.45 -9.14
N GLY A 121 -4.99 -4.46 -9.59
CA GLY A 121 -6.31 -4.75 -9.00
C GLY A 121 -6.23 -5.10 -7.52
N ILE A 122 -5.28 -5.96 -7.12
CA ILE A 122 -5.15 -6.36 -5.71
C ILE A 122 -4.57 -5.24 -4.84
N GLU A 123 -3.66 -4.41 -5.36
CA GLU A 123 -3.14 -3.24 -4.65
C GLU A 123 -4.26 -2.24 -4.36
N GLY A 124 -5.11 -1.91 -5.35
CA GLY A 124 -6.22 -0.99 -5.14
C GLY A 124 -7.19 -1.48 -4.07
N LEU A 125 -7.51 -2.78 -4.07
CA LEU A 125 -8.33 -3.39 -3.01
C LEU A 125 -7.63 -3.35 -1.65
N THR A 126 -6.33 -3.68 -1.62
CA THR A 126 -5.53 -3.70 -0.39
C THR A 126 -5.43 -2.30 0.21
N GLY A 127 -5.09 -1.29 -0.60
CA GLY A 127 -4.99 0.09 -0.17
C GLY A 127 -6.30 0.63 0.41
N LEU A 128 -7.44 0.33 -0.23
CA LEU A 128 -8.76 0.68 0.30
C LEU A 128 -9.00 0.08 1.70
N VAL A 129 -8.67 -1.21 1.90
CA VAL A 129 -8.82 -1.88 3.20
C VAL A 129 -7.90 -1.28 4.26
N LEU A 130 -6.65 -0.99 3.93
CA LEU A 130 -5.68 -0.44 4.89
C LEU A 130 -6.00 1.00 5.28
N ILE A 131 -6.42 1.83 4.33
CA ILE A 131 -6.85 3.22 4.59
C ILE A 131 -8.08 3.22 5.51
N THR A 132 -9.07 2.35 5.25
CA THR A 132 -10.28 2.25 6.09
C THR A 132 -10.00 1.65 7.47
N TRP A 133 -9.04 0.72 7.59
CA TRP A 133 -8.55 0.22 8.87
C TRP A 133 -7.87 1.35 9.67
N SER A 134 -7.00 2.13 9.04
CA SER A 134 -6.38 3.31 9.66
C SER A 134 -7.40 4.35 10.11
N ALA A 135 -8.43 4.62 9.31
CA ALA A 135 -9.51 5.53 9.70
C ALA A 135 -10.27 5.01 10.94
N SER A 136 -10.54 3.70 11.00
CA SER A 136 -11.18 3.05 12.14
C SER A 136 -10.30 3.10 13.40
N PHE A 137 -9.00 2.88 13.25
CA PHE A 137 -8.02 3.05 14.34
C PHE A 137 -8.03 4.50 14.88
N LEU A 138 -7.94 5.49 13.99
CA LEU A 138 -7.96 6.89 14.37
C LEU A 138 -9.27 7.28 15.06
N TYR A 139 -10.41 6.75 14.60
CA TYR A 139 -11.71 6.95 15.23
C TYR A 139 -11.72 6.42 16.68
N VAL A 140 -11.20 5.22 16.91
CA VAL A 140 -11.09 4.65 18.26
C VAL A 140 -10.19 5.49 19.16
N GLU A 141 -9.04 5.97 18.64
CA GLU A 141 -8.15 6.85 19.40
C GLU A 141 -8.83 8.20 19.71
N MET A 142 -9.58 8.78 18.77
CA MET A 142 -10.38 9.99 19.01
C MET A 142 -11.40 9.76 20.13
N GLN A 143 -12.15 8.65 20.10
CA GLN A 143 -13.16 8.35 21.13
C GLN A 143 -12.56 8.16 22.52
N ARG A 144 -11.38 7.54 22.64
CA ARG A 144 -10.69 7.35 23.93
C ARG A 144 -10.31 8.65 24.61
N TYR A 145 -10.09 9.71 23.83
CA TYR A 145 -9.53 10.97 24.30
C TYR A 145 -10.49 12.17 24.18
N TRP A 146 -11.68 11.96 23.61
CA TRP A 146 -12.71 12.99 23.59
C TRP A 146 -13.35 13.08 24.97
N PRO A 147 -13.40 14.27 25.60
CA PRO A 147 -14.15 14.44 26.83
C PRO A 147 -15.61 14.10 26.56
N THR A 148 -16.12 13.02 27.13
CA THR A 148 -17.57 12.84 27.28
C THR A 148 -18.08 14.09 27.97
N ARG A 149 -18.91 14.86 27.26
CA ARG A 149 -19.61 16.01 27.82
C ARG A 149 -20.39 15.61 29.06
#